data_AF-A0A225UCG4-F1
#
_entry.id   AF-A0A225UCG4-F1
#
_cell.length_a   1.000
_cell.length_b   1.000
_cell.length_c   1.000
_cell.angle_alpha   90.00
_cell.angle_beta   90.00
_cell.angle_gamma   90.00
#
_symmetry.space_group_name_H-M   'P 1'
#
loop_
_entity.id
_entity.type
_entity.pdbx_description
1 polymer ?
#
loop_
_entity_poly.entity_id
_entity_poly.type
_entity_poly.pdbx_seq_one_letter_code
_entity_poly.pdbx_strand_id
1 'polypeptide(L)'
;MDVKTIAAKYGGLPARVVSLAEQNWRVTSAKKSAGMDPFAGPVACIVVAARALEEPIDKKRLAKCAGSNSRLVEPTVRKVLDAVGVRTVVKTSPAALCIKFGCEALTELVQRVLDEYRAYLTHVAQSNRKTRAKHPLGPIVSTMNGQDPVFVAACLFAVSKQAKMNVNQDKLLEAVCGNAKAFDAIVSSIEVW
;
A
#
# COMPACT_ATOMS: atom_id res chain seq x y z
N MET A 1 14.75 -0.31 21.24
CA MET A 1 14.64 -1.79 21.27
C MET A 1 14.76 -2.27 19.84
N ASP A 2 15.48 -3.35 19.54
CA ASP A 2 15.68 -3.80 18.16
C ASP A 2 14.66 -4.88 17.70
N VAL A 3 14.67 -5.18 16.40
CA VAL A 3 13.77 -6.14 15.74
C VAL A 3 13.87 -7.54 16.37
N LYS A 4 15.10 -8.01 16.63
CA LYS A 4 15.36 -9.35 17.18
C LYS A 4 14.82 -9.50 18.60
N THR A 5 15.02 -8.47 19.44
CA THR A 5 14.51 -8.43 20.81
C THR A 5 12.99 -8.49 20.84
N ILE A 6 12.33 -7.75 19.94
CA ILE A 6 10.85 -7.78 19.84
C ILE A 6 10.37 -9.14 19.36
N ALA A 7 11.02 -9.73 18.35
CA ALA A 7 10.69 -11.05 17.84
C ALA A 7 10.77 -12.13 18.93
N ALA A 8 11.83 -12.10 19.75
CA ALA A 8 11.99 -13.00 20.89
C ALA A 8 10.87 -12.81 21.93
N LYS A 9 10.57 -11.56 22.31
CA LYS A 9 9.48 -11.25 23.26
C LYS A 9 8.08 -11.59 22.74
N TYR A 10 7.89 -11.63 21.43
CA TYR A 10 6.64 -12.01 20.79
C TYR A 10 6.38 -13.53 20.84
N GLY A 11 7.36 -14.34 21.26
CA GLY A 11 7.29 -15.81 21.25
C GLY A 11 7.96 -16.44 20.02
N GLY A 12 8.83 -15.68 19.35
CA GLY A 12 9.48 -16.10 18.11
C GLY A 12 8.75 -15.59 16.86
N LEU A 13 9.53 -15.22 15.85
CA LEU A 13 9.06 -14.94 14.49
C LEU A 13 9.91 -15.74 13.50
N PRO A 14 9.38 -16.09 12.31
CA PRO A 14 10.17 -16.75 11.28
C PRO A 14 11.43 -15.95 10.93
N ALA A 15 12.56 -16.63 10.75
CA ALA A 15 13.84 -15.98 10.46
C ALA A 15 13.78 -15.08 9.22
N ARG A 16 13.01 -15.48 8.19
CA ARG A 16 12.74 -14.67 6.99
C ARG A 16 12.09 -13.32 7.31
N VAL A 17 11.14 -13.27 8.25
CA VAL A 17 10.45 -12.04 8.66
C VAL A 17 11.42 -11.13 9.41
N VAL A 18 12.20 -11.70 10.33
CA VAL A 18 13.19 -10.94 11.11
C VAL A 18 14.25 -10.33 10.19
N SER A 19 14.81 -11.12 9.27
CA SER A 19 15.82 -10.66 8.31
C SER A 19 15.30 -9.54 7.41
N LEU A 20 14.10 -9.70 6.85
CA LEU A 20 13.47 -8.67 6.02
C LEU A 20 13.11 -7.42 6.83
N ALA A 21 12.67 -7.57 8.08
CA ALA A 21 12.40 -6.44 8.97
C ALA A 21 13.69 -5.65 9.31
N GLU A 22 14.81 -6.33 9.56
CA GLU A 22 16.11 -5.68 9.75
C GLU A 22 16.58 -4.95 8.47
N GLN A 23 16.27 -5.50 7.29
CA GLN A 23 16.52 -4.81 6.02
C GLN A 23 15.65 -3.56 5.87
N ASN A 24 14.34 -3.67 6.14
CA ASN A 24 13.40 -2.54 6.12
C ASN A 24 13.86 -1.43 7.07
N TRP A 25 14.33 -1.79 8.25
CA TRP A 25 14.90 -0.87 9.23
C TRP A 25 16.11 -0.12 8.65
N ARG A 26 17.10 -0.84 8.12
CA ARG A 26 18.31 -0.24 7.50
C ARG A 26 17.95 0.73 6.36
N VAL A 27 17.07 0.32 5.46
CA VAL A 27 16.64 1.14 4.32
C VAL A 27 15.93 2.41 4.79
N THR A 28 15.03 2.28 5.77
CA THR A 28 14.25 3.42 6.26
C THR A 28 15.12 4.38 7.06
N SER A 29 15.99 3.88 7.95
CA SER A 29 16.92 4.71 8.72
C SER A 29 17.95 5.44 7.85
N ALA A 30 18.33 4.88 6.69
CA ALA A 30 19.22 5.55 5.76
C ALA A 30 18.57 6.77 5.06
N LYS A 31 17.24 6.83 4.98
CA LYS A 31 16.51 7.98 4.43
C LYS A 31 16.36 9.05 5.52
N LYS A 32 17.14 10.14 5.43
CA LYS A 32 17.12 11.27 6.38
C LYS A 32 15.72 11.90 6.62
N SER A 33 14.82 11.78 5.65
CA SER A 33 13.43 12.28 5.74
C SER A 33 12.49 11.37 6.53
N ALA A 34 12.88 10.13 6.82
CA ALA A 34 12.02 9.11 7.43
C ALA A 34 12.34 8.90 8.91
N GLY A 35 12.41 9.99 9.70
CA GLY A 35 12.58 9.89 11.15
C GLY A 35 11.60 8.89 11.76
N MET A 36 12.15 7.80 12.31
CA MET A 36 11.40 6.68 12.87
C MET A 36 11.35 6.80 14.38
N ASP A 37 10.19 6.50 14.95
CA ASP A 37 10.07 6.34 16.39
C ASP A 37 10.91 5.12 16.85
N PRO A 38 11.74 5.25 17.91
CA PRO A 38 12.62 4.17 18.37
C PRO A 38 11.90 2.90 18.86
N PHE A 39 10.61 2.98 19.17
CA PHE A 39 9.79 1.87 19.66
C PHE A 39 8.78 1.38 18.60
N ALA A 40 8.07 2.30 17.95
CA ALA A 40 7.10 1.98 16.90
C ALA A 40 7.77 1.60 15.57
N GLY A 41 8.98 2.09 15.33
CA GLY A 41 9.72 1.86 14.10
C GLY A 41 10.11 0.40 13.86
N PRO A 42 10.77 -0.28 14.80
CA PRO A 42 11.07 -1.71 14.68
C PRO A 42 9.80 -2.56 14.53
N VAL A 43 8.72 -2.21 15.25
CA VAL A 43 7.40 -2.85 15.10
C VAL A 43 6.86 -2.67 13.68
N ALA A 44 6.92 -1.45 13.15
CA ALA A 44 6.48 -1.16 11.79
C ALA A 44 7.27 -1.95 10.73
N CYS A 45 8.59 -2.08 10.89
CA CYS A 45 9.41 -2.90 9.99
C CYS A 45 9.03 -4.37 10.01
N ILE A 46 8.70 -4.93 11.19
CA ILE A 46 8.17 -6.30 11.33
C ILE A 46 6.82 -6.42 10.63
N VAL A 47 5.93 -5.44 10.82
CA VAL A 47 4.61 -5.46 10.18
C VAL A 47 4.71 -5.44 8.66
N VAL A 48 5.60 -4.60 8.11
CA VAL A 48 5.83 -4.54 6.67
C VAL A 48 6.46 -5.83 6.14
N ALA A 49 7.43 -6.41 6.86
CA ALA A 49 8.05 -7.67 6.47
C ALA A 49 7.07 -8.84 6.49
N ALA A 50 6.24 -8.94 7.54
CA ALA A 50 5.20 -9.96 7.64
C ALA A 50 4.17 -9.82 6.52
N ARG A 51 3.76 -8.59 6.19
CA ARG A 51 2.87 -8.33 5.04
C ARG A 51 3.50 -8.79 3.72
N ALA A 52 4.77 -8.48 3.48
CA ALA A 52 5.47 -8.87 2.25
C ALA A 52 5.62 -10.39 2.07
N LEU A 53 5.59 -11.13 3.18
CA LEU A 53 5.75 -12.58 3.23
C LEU A 53 4.42 -13.31 3.52
N GLU A 54 3.31 -12.58 3.58
CA GLU A 54 1.97 -13.10 3.90
C GLU A 54 1.90 -13.85 5.25
N GLU A 55 2.70 -13.42 6.22
CA GLU A 55 2.77 -14.02 7.55
C GLU A 55 1.74 -13.40 8.51
N PRO A 56 0.95 -14.22 9.22
CA PRO A 56 0.02 -13.72 10.21
C PRO A 56 0.75 -13.20 11.45
N ILE A 57 0.45 -11.97 11.84
CA ILE A 57 1.00 -11.33 13.04
C ILE A 57 -0.04 -10.51 13.79
N ASP A 58 0.03 -10.51 15.12
CA ASP A 58 -0.75 -9.61 15.97
C ASP A 58 0.01 -8.30 16.19
N LYS A 59 -0.40 -7.27 15.45
CA LYS A 59 0.16 -5.92 15.52
C LYS A 59 0.04 -5.32 16.93
N LYS A 60 -1.06 -5.57 17.66
CA LYS A 60 -1.29 -5.01 19.00
C LYS A 60 -0.34 -5.66 20.00
N ARG A 61 -0.16 -6.98 19.91
CA ARG A 61 0.80 -7.71 20.74
C ARG A 61 2.24 -7.29 20.46
N LEU A 62 2.62 -7.12 19.18
CA LEU A 62 3.96 -6.60 18.82
C LEU A 62 4.22 -5.21 19.42
N ALA A 63 3.25 -4.30 19.32
CA ALA A 63 3.34 -2.98 19.93
C ALA A 63 3.55 -3.07 21.45
N LYS A 64 2.83 -3.97 22.14
CA LYS A 64 2.99 -4.23 23.57
C LYS A 64 4.38 -4.79 23.91
N CYS A 65 4.88 -5.74 23.14
CA CYS A 65 6.23 -6.31 23.32
C CYS A 65 7.34 -5.24 23.19
N ALA A 66 7.13 -4.26 22.33
CA ALA A 66 8.05 -3.14 22.11
C ALA A 66 7.87 -1.97 23.10
N GLY A 67 6.80 -1.97 23.91
CA GLY A 67 6.41 -0.79 24.71
C GLY A 67 5.96 0.40 23.86
N SER A 68 5.55 0.17 22.63
CA SER A 68 5.13 1.20 21.69
C SER A 68 3.65 1.54 21.86
N ASN A 69 3.30 2.82 21.68
CA ASN A 69 1.91 3.22 21.49
C ASN A 69 1.40 2.69 20.15
N SER A 70 0.32 1.90 20.17
CA SER A 70 -0.27 1.29 18.97
C SER A 70 -0.74 2.34 17.95
N ARG A 71 -1.10 3.54 18.40
CA ARG A 71 -1.50 4.66 17.52
C ARG A 71 -0.35 5.18 16.65
N LEU A 72 0.91 4.99 17.08
CA LEU A 72 2.09 5.41 16.33
C LEU A 72 2.57 4.36 15.32
N VAL A 73 2.10 3.11 15.45
CA VAL A 73 2.55 2.02 14.58
C VAL A 73 2.07 2.23 13.15
N GLU A 74 0.78 2.48 12.91
CA GLU A 74 0.26 2.60 11.53
C GLU A 74 0.86 3.79 10.74
N PRO A 75 1.00 5.01 11.32
CA PRO A 75 1.73 6.09 10.66
C PRO A 75 3.19 5.72 10.35
N THR A 76 3.84 4.97 11.24
CA THR A 76 5.23 4.55 11.04
C THR A 76 5.34 3.43 9.99
N VAL A 77 4.37 2.53 9.91
CA VAL A 77 4.24 1.54 8.83
C VAL A 77 4.17 2.23 7.48
N ARG A 78 3.41 3.32 7.36
CA ARG A 78 3.34 4.10 6.11
C ARG A 78 4.71 4.70 5.73
N LYS A 79 5.45 5.27 6.70
CA LYS A 79 6.82 5.75 6.45
C LYS A 79 7.75 4.65 5.96
N VAL A 80 7.65 3.44 6.54
CA VAL A 80 8.46 2.28 6.10
C VAL A 80 8.06 1.87 4.68
N LEU A 81 6.77 1.78 4.37
CA LEU A 81 6.27 1.47 3.03
C LEU A 81 6.75 2.49 1.98
N ASP A 82 6.73 3.78 2.30
CA ASP A 82 7.24 4.85 1.43
C ASP A 82 8.77 4.74 1.24
N ALA A 83 9.48 4.28 2.28
CA ALA A 83 10.92 4.11 2.24
C ALA A 83 11.35 2.91 1.38
N VAL A 84 10.71 1.75 1.57
CA VAL A 84 11.06 0.49 0.87
C VAL A 84 10.36 0.35 -0.49
N GLY A 85 9.30 1.12 -0.71
CA GLY A 85 8.46 1.06 -1.90
C GLY A 85 7.35 0.01 -1.78
N VAL A 86 6.09 0.44 -1.82
CA VAL A 86 4.88 -0.39 -1.62
C VAL A 86 4.87 -1.65 -2.49
N ARG A 87 5.36 -1.57 -3.74
CA ARG A 87 5.40 -2.71 -4.68
C ARG A 87 6.33 -3.86 -4.26
N THR A 88 7.31 -3.58 -3.42
CA THR A 88 8.19 -4.65 -2.87
C THR A 88 7.45 -5.49 -1.82
N VAL A 89 6.38 -4.94 -1.26
CA VAL A 89 5.58 -5.50 -0.17
C VAL A 89 4.27 -6.08 -0.69
N VAL A 90 3.59 -5.36 -1.58
CA VAL A 90 2.31 -5.75 -2.17
C VAL A 90 2.57 -6.27 -3.58
N LYS A 91 2.59 -7.60 -3.71
CA LYS A 91 2.75 -8.31 -5.00
C LYS A 91 1.40 -8.80 -5.52
N THR A 92 0.45 -7.88 -5.66
CA THR A 92 -0.92 -8.26 -6.03
C THR A 92 -1.19 -7.95 -7.50
N SER A 93 -1.45 -9.00 -8.28
CA SER A 93 -1.99 -8.84 -9.64
C SER A 93 -3.49 -8.48 -9.59
N PRO A 94 -4.04 -7.84 -10.63
CA PRO A 94 -5.48 -7.57 -10.71
C PRO A 94 -6.32 -8.84 -10.53
N ALA A 95 -5.92 -9.94 -11.16
CA ALA A 95 -6.58 -11.25 -11.01
C ALA A 95 -6.54 -11.75 -9.56
N ALA A 96 -5.37 -11.71 -8.89
CA ALA A 96 -5.25 -12.14 -7.50
C ALA A 96 -6.13 -11.30 -6.56
N LEU A 97 -6.25 -9.99 -6.81
CA LEU A 97 -7.13 -9.11 -6.05
C LEU A 97 -8.60 -9.45 -6.29
N CYS A 98 -9.00 -9.67 -7.55
CA CYS A 98 -10.36 -10.07 -7.89
C CYS A 98 -10.75 -11.38 -7.20
N ILE A 99 -9.90 -12.40 -7.26
CA ILE A 99 -10.13 -13.68 -6.57
C ILE A 99 -10.26 -13.49 -5.06
N LYS A 100 -9.36 -12.71 -4.43
CA LYS A 100 -9.37 -12.44 -2.99
C LYS A 100 -10.67 -11.78 -2.51
N PHE A 101 -11.34 -11.01 -3.36
CA PHE A 101 -12.59 -10.32 -3.06
C PHE A 101 -13.82 -10.97 -3.72
N GLY A 102 -13.69 -12.19 -4.27
CA GLY A 102 -14.82 -12.92 -4.88
C GLY A 102 -15.37 -12.28 -6.15
N CYS A 103 -14.55 -11.50 -6.87
CA CYS A 103 -14.89 -10.74 -8.06
C CYS A 103 -14.20 -11.27 -9.32
N GLU A 104 -13.91 -12.58 -9.39
CA GLU A 104 -13.14 -13.19 -10.48
C GLU A 104 -13.72 -12.89 -11.88
N ALA A 105 -15.05 -12.89 -12.01
CA ALA A 105 -15.75 -12.57 -13.26
C ALA A 105 -15.48 -11.14 -13.79
N LEU A 106 -15.01 -10.23 -12.94
CA LEU A 106 -14.70 -8.85 -13.31
C LEU A 106 -13.24 -8.66 -13.73
N THR A 107 -12.40 -9.70 -13.66
CA THR A 107 -10.94 -9.59 -13.84
C THR A 107 -10.56 -8.93 -15.16
N GLU A 108 -11.15 -9.35 -16.29
CA GLU A 108 -10.85 -8.79 -17.61
C GLU A 108 -11.26 -7.31 -17.72
N LEU A 109 -12.42 -6.96 -17.14
CA LEU A 109 -12.92 -5.60 -17.15
C LEU A 109 -12.05 -4.69 -16.28
N VAL A 110 -11.66 -5.15 -15.09
CA VAL A 110 -10.73 -4.43 -14.21
C VAL A 110 -9.38 -4.22 -14.87
N GLN A 111 -8.85 -5.23 -15.57
CA GLN A 111 -7.60 -5.13 -16.31
C GLN A 111 -7.71 -4.08 -17.44
N ARG A 112 -8.80 -4.11 -18.21
CA ARG A 112 -9.06 -3.14 -19.28
C ARG A 112 -9.11 -1.70 -18.74
N VAL A 113 -9.94 -1.46 -17.71
CA VAL A 113 -10.07 -0.13 -17.09
C VAL A 113 -8.72 0.34 -16.54
N LEU A 114 -7.95 -0.54 -15.91
CA LEU A 114 -6.63 -0.22 -15.40
C LEU A 114 -5.65 0.18 -16.52
N ASP A 115 -5.65 -0.53 -17.64
CA ASP A 115 -4.77 -0.25 -18.77
C ASP A 115 -5.15 1.05 -19.49
N GLU A 116 -6.45 1.29 -19.70
CA GLU A 116 -6.97 2.56 -20.21
C GLU A 116 -6.61 3.73 -19.28
N TYR A 117 -6.77 3.54 -17.96
CA TYR A 117 -6.42 4.55 -16.97
C TYR A 117 -4.93 4.87 -16.97
N ARG A 118 -4.06 3.86 -17.10
CA ARG A 118 -2.60 4.04 -17.22
C ARG A 118 -2.22 4.77 -18.50
N ALA A 119 -2.86 4.44 -19.62
CA ALA A 119 -2.64 5.13 -20.88
C ALA A 119 -3.03 6.61 -20.76
N TYR A 120 -4.18 6.91 -20.16
CA TYR A 120 -4.61 8.27 -19.87
C TYR A 120 -3.61 9.04 -18.99
N LEU A 121 -3.17 8.45 -17.87
CA LEU A 121 -2.18 9.08 -17.00
C LEU A 121 -0.88 9.42 -17.77
N THR A 122 -0.45 8.53 -18.66
CA THR A 122 0.72 8.75 -19.52
C THR A 122 0.49 9.92 -20.48
N HIS A 123 -0.68 9.99 -21.13
CA HIS A 123 -1.05 11.10 -22.01
C HIS A 123 -1.13 12.44 -21.26
N VAL A 124 -1.76 12.46 -20.08
CA VAL A 124 -1.87 13.67 -19.24
C VAL A 124 -0.49 14.14 -18.78
N ALA A 125 0.38 13.22 -18.35
CA ALA A 125 1.75 13.57 -17.96
C ALA A 125 2.57 14.16 -19.12
N GLN A 126 2.38 13.64 -20.35
CA GLN A 126 3.02 14.19 -21.55
C GLN A 126 2.45 15.56 -21.94
N SER A 127 1.13 15.75 -21.81
CA SER A 127 0.44 17.02 -22.13
C SER A 127 0.81 18.13 -21.14
N ASN A 128 0.79 17.83 -19.83
CA ASN A 128 1.16 18.78 -18.76
C ASN A 128 2.65 19.17 -18.76
N ARG A 129 3.52 18.39 -19.42
CA ARG A 129 4.91 18.83 -19.68
C ARG A 129 4.97 19.92 -20.75
N LYS A 130 4.02 19.94 -21.69
CA LYS A 130 3.95 20.90 -22.79
C LYS A 130 3.17 22.18 -22.42
N THR A 131 2.19 22.06 -21.53
CA THR A 131 1.42 23.19 -20.99
C THR A 131 1.53 23.21 -19.47
N ARG A 132 2.00 24.32 -18.87
CA ARG A 132 1.92 24.56 -17.40
C ARG A 132 0.46 24.72 -16.92
N ALA A 133 -0.47 23.92 -17.45
CA ALA A 133 -1.89 24.02 -17.16
C ALA A 133 -2.20 23.34 -15.82
N LYS A 134 -2.79 24.11 -14.90
CA LYS A 134 -3.36 23.63 -13.65
C LYS A 134 -4.62 22.83 -13.97
N HIS A 135 -4.48 21.51 -14.18
CA HIS A 135 -5.63 20.60 -14.26
C HIS A 135 -6.28 20.47 -12.87
N PRO A 136 -7.61 20.23 -12.75
CA PRO A 136 -8.30 20.07 -11.46
C PRO A 136 -7.74 18.97 -10.53
N LEU A 137 -6.88 18.08 -11.03
CA LEU A 137 -6.15 17.08 -10.24
C LEU A 137 -4.81 17.58 -9.67
N GLY A 138 -4.48 18.86 -9.86
CA GLY A 138 -3.29 19.48 -9.29
C GLY A 138 -1.96 18.84 -9.72
N PRO A 139 -0.83 19.17 -9.07
CA PRO A 139 0.50 18.61 -9.35
C PRO A 139 0.63 17.10 -9.05
N ILE A 140 -0.46 16.43 -8.63
CA ILE A 140 -0.47 15.04 -8.15
C ILE A 140 -0.33 14.05 -9.31
N VAL A 141 -0.86 14.36 -10.50
CA VAL A 141 -0.80 13.44 -11.65
C VAL A 141 0.64 13.21 -12.13
N SER A 142 1.51 14.23 -12.02
CA SER A 142 2.91 14.13 -12.43
C SER A 142 3.78 13.30 -11.47
N THR A 143 3.31 13.01 -10.26
CA THR A 143 4.01 12.21 -9.24
C THR A 143 3.35 10.85 -9.00
N MET A 144 2.19 10.59 -9.62
CA MET A 144 1.46 9.33 -9.51
C MET A 144 2.14 8.23 -10.32
N ASN A 145 2.64 7.22 -9.62
CA ASN A 145 3.13 6.00 -10.23
C ASN A 145 1.95 5.10 -10.57
N GLY A 146 1.52 5.04 -11.84
CA GLY A 146 0.41 4.18 -12.29
C GLY A 146 0.62 2.67 -12.06
N GLN A 147 1.79 2.27 -11.54
CA GLN A 147 2.10 0.91 -11.09
C GLN A 147 1.85 0.70 -9.58
N ASP A 148 1.37 1.72 -8.86
CA ASP A 148 0.99 1.59 -7.46
C ASP A 148 -0.23 0.64 -7.33
N PRO A 149 -0.19 -0.36 -6.44
CA PRO A 149 -1.31 -1.27 -6.19
C PRO A 149 -2.64 -0.58 -5.86
N VAL A 150 -2.62 0.67 -5.37
CA VAL A 150 -3.84 1.45 -5.10
C VAL A 150 -4.69 1.68 -6.35
N PHE A 151 -4.09 1.78 -7.55
CA PHE A 151 -4.83 1.94 -8.80
C PHE A 151 -5.65 0.70 -9.14
N VAL A 152 -5.07 -0.48 -8.93
CA VAL A 152 -5.76 -1.76 -9.15
C VAL A 152 -6.95 -1.91 -8.20
N ALA A 153 -6.76 -1.56 -6.93
CA ALA A 153 -7.83 -1.52 -5.95
C ALA A 153 -8.95 -0.55 -6.35
N ALA A 154 -8.62 0.67 -6.77
CA ALA A 154 -9.61 1.66 -7.18
C ALA A 154 -10.41 1.21 -8.40
N CYS A 155 -9.75 0.62 -9.41
CA CYS A 155 -10.41 0.04 -10.59
C CYS A 155 -11.38 -1.08 -10.18
N LEU A 156 -10.92 -2.02 -9.34
CA LEU A 156 -11.76 -3.11 -8.84
C LEU A 156 -13.00 -2.56 -8.12
N PHE A 157 -12.82 -1.57 -7.24
CA PHE A 157 -13.92 -0.98 -6.48
C PHE A 157 -14.94 -0.31 -7.40
N ALA A 158 -14.50 0.55 -8.33
CA ALA A 158 -15.37 1.24 -9.27
C ALA A 158 -16.16 0.26 -10.15
N VAL A 159 -15.47 -0.74 -10.74
CA VAL A 159 -16.11 -1.77 -11.57
C VAL A 159 -17.08 -2.63 -10.75
N SER A 160 -16.73 -3.01 -9.53
CA SER A 160 -17.59 -3.79 -8.65
C SER A 160 -18.89 -3.05 -8.29
N LYS A 161 -18.81 -1.73 -8.08
CA LYS A 161 -19.97 -0.88 -7.80
C LYS A 161 -20.92 -0.84 -9.00
N GLN A 162 -20.38 -0.70 -10.21
CA GLN A 162 -21.18 -0.77 -11.44
C GLN A 162 -21.86 -2.15 -11.62
N ALA A 163 -21.13 -3.22 -11.29
CA ALA A 163 -21.63 -4.59 -11.32
C ALA A 163 -22.54 -4.97 -10.13
N LYS A 164 -22.85 -4.03 -9.23
CA LYS A 164 -23.64 -4.24 -7.99
C LYS A 164 -23.06 -5.32 -7.07
N MET A 165 -21.75 -5.52 -7.09
CA MET A 165 -21.03 -6.41 -6.19
C MET A 165 -20.58 -5.66 -4.93
N ASN A 166 -20.69 -6.31 -3.77
CA ASN A 166 -20.32 -5.70 -2.49
C ASN A 166 -18.83 -5.93 -2.18
N VAL A 167 -17.98 -4.97 -2.53
CA VAL A 167 -16.57 -4.96 -2.16
C VAL A 167 -16.33 -3.99 -1.00
N ASN A 168 -15.77 -4.49 0.10
CA ASN A 168 -15.48 -3.67 1.26
C ASN A 168 -14.21 -2.81 1.02
N GLN A 169 -14.37 -1.49 0.96
CA GLN A 169 -13.30 -0.52 0.70
C GLN A 169 -12.15 -0.61 1.71
N ASP A 170 -12.44 -0.73 3.01
CA ASP A 170 -11.41 -0.77 4.06
C ASP A 170 -10.51 -2.00 3.92
N LYS A 171 -11.11 -3.18 3.70
CA LYS A 171 -10.38 -4.42 3.45
C LYS A 171 -9.56 -4.34 2.18
N LEU A 172 -10.07 -3.68 1.15
CA LEU A 172 -9.39 -3.50 -0.12
C LEU A 172 -8.17 -2.60 0.02
N LEU A 173 -8.31 -1.47 0.72
CA LEU A 173 -7.22 -0.57 1.05
C LEU A 173 -6.16 -1.25 1.92
N GLU A 174 -6.55 -2.06 2.89
CA GLU A 174 -5.59 -2.84 3.68
C GLU A 174 -4.82 -3.84 2.82
N ALA A 175 -5.48 -4.53 1.88
CA ALA A 175 -4.87 -5.51 1.00
C ALA A 175 -3.79 -4.92 0.09
N VAL A 176 -3.92 -3.63 -0.28
CA VAL A 176 -2.95 -2.94 -1.14
C VAL A 176 -2.06 -1.94 -0.40
N CYS A 177 -2.16 -1.88 0.93
CA CYS A 177 -1.51 -0.87 1.76
C CYS A 177 -1.78 0.58 1.27
N GLY A 178 -2.99 0.82 0.75
CA GLY A 178 -3.35 2.06 0.07
C GLY A 178 -3.56 3.26 1.00
N ASN A 179 -3.52 4.45 0.42
CA ASN A 179 -3.94 5.69 1.08
C ASN A 179 -5.39 6.00 0.65
N ALA A 180 -6.30 6.16 1.63
CA ALA A 180 -7.72 6.43 1.37
C ALA A 180 -7.94 7.67 0.48
N LYS A 181 -7.23 8.77 0.75
CA LYS A 181 -7.39 10.01 -0.06
C LYS A 181 -6.97 9.80 -1.52
N ALA A 182 -5.89 9.05 -1.74
CA ALA A 182 -5.43 8.74 -3.09
C ALA A 182 -6.42 7.81 -3.79
N PHE A 183 -6.92 6.80 -3.09
CA PHE A 183 -7.93 5.87 -3.58
C PHE A 183 -9.21 6.58 -3.98
N ASP A 184 -9.79 7.42 -3.11
CA ASP A 184 -11.04 8.13 -3.38
C ASP A 184 -10.91 9.04 -4.60
N ALA A 185 -9.75 9.70 -4.76
CA ALA A 185 -9.46 10.54 -5.92
C ALA A 185 -9.39 9.73 -7.23
N ILE A 186 -8.77 8.54 -7.20
CA ILE A 186 -8.70 7.65 -8.38
C ILE A 186 -10.10 7.10 -8.72
N VAL A 187 -10.85 6.63 -7.72
CA VAL A 187 -12.23 6.13 -7.93
C VAL A 187 -13.10 7.21 -8.55
N SER A 188 -13.08 8.43 -8.00
CA SER A 188 -13.83 9.57 -8.53
C SER A 188 -13.44 9.89 -9.97
N SER A 189 -12.17 9.74 -10.32
CA SER A 189 -11.68 9.96 -11.68
C SER A 189 -12.14 8.88 -12.67
N ILE A 190 -12.32 7.63 -12.22
CA ILE A 190 -12.78 6.52 -13.06
C ILE A 190 -14.29 6.59 -13.25
N GLU A 191 -15.06 6.96 -12.22
CA GLU A 191 -16.53 7.04 -12.28
C GLU A 191 -17.07 8.15 -13.20
N VAL A 192 -16.21 9.08 -13.65
CA VAL A 192 -16.57 10.18 -14.56
C VAL A 192 -16.39 9.78 -16.05
N TRP A 193 -15.77 8.62 -16.32
CA TRP A 193 -15.64 8.06 -17.67
C TRP A 193 -16.86 7.21 -18.04
#